data_AF-A0ABD6B6F2-F1
#
_entry.id   AF-A0ABD6B6F2-F1
#
_cell.length_a   1.000
_cell.length_b   1.000
_cell.length_c   1.000
_cell.angle_alpha   90.00
_cell.angle_beta   90.00
_cell.angle_gamma   90.00
#
_symmetry.space_group_name_H-M   'P 1'
#
loop_
_entity.id
_entity.type
_entity.pdbx_description
1 polymer ?
#
loop_
_entity_poly.entity_id
_entity_poly.type
_entity_poly.pdbx_seq_one_letter_code
_entity_poly.pdbx_strand_id
1 'polypeptide(L)'
;MILQMLLGDVAVLPALGGLFGLSVLAFFVSGGVSVAYRWYFREPIPRGLAALFGVATVALYLNTVGLLGRVIGTPGGDPFDAVGIGIDLLTLLSAFVATIPGRRLGDSLRSGVLSAAGAREVNASVGRALRGVARLSAVELPATDEIEDMASHDPVPAAVKDELGGKTLLFPRAGTETLRERLVTRLKEDYGVGYVDAELDDDGTVTYLA
;
A
#
# COMPACT_ATOMS: atom_id res chain seq x y z
N MET A 1 34.68 -23.55 -21.62
CA MET A 1 35.87 -24.12 -20.93
C MET A 1 36.36 -23.22 -19.79
N ILE A 2 36.57 -21.91 -20.01
CA ILE A 2 37.00 -20.95 -18.96
C ILE A 2 35.97 -20.83 -17.82
N LEU A 3 34.67 -20.81 -18.15
CA LEU A 3 33.59 -20.81 -17.16
C LEU A 3 33.51 -22.10 -16.34
N GLN A 4 34.01 -23.23 -16.86
CA GLN A 4 34.01 -24.52 -16.15
C GLN A 4 35.23 -24.68 -15.23
N MET A 5 36.38 -24.09 -15.60
CA MET A 5 37.58 -24.07 -14.75
C MET A 5 37.44 -23.12 -13.55
N LEU A 6 36.66 -22.04 -13.67
CA LEU A 6 36.44 -21.07 -12.59
C LEU A 6 35.38 -21.52 -11.57
N LEU A 7 34.50 -22.46 -11.95
CA LEU A 7 33.41 -22.99 -11.10
C LEU A 7 33.68 -24.41 -10.57
N GLY A 8 34.90 -24.92 -10.70
CA GLY A 8 35.24 -26.33 -10.50
C GLY A 8 34.92 -26.93 -9.11
N ASP A 9 34.81 -26.08 -8.08
CA ASP A 9 34.52 -26.49 -6.69
C ASP A 9 33.20 -25.92 -6.13
N VAL A 10 32.54 -25.04 -6.88
CA VAL A 10 31.31 -24.40 -6.44
C VAL A 10 30.13 -25.22 -6.93
N ALA A 11 29.38 -25.81 -5.99
CA ALA A 11 28.11 -26.44 -6.32
C ALA A 11 27.13 -25.37 -6.80
N VAL A 12 27.11 -25.14 -8.11
CA VAL A 12 26.36 -24.04 -8.77
C VAL A 12 24.86 -24.17 -8.53
N LEU A 13 24.34 -25.41 -8.53
CA LEU A 13 22.93 -25.68 -8.28
C LEU A 13 22.47 -25.17 -6.90
N PRO A 14 23.08 -25.57 -5.77
CA PRO A 14 22.68 -25.06 -4.46
C PRO A 14 22.95 -23.56 -4.29
N ALA A 15 23.99 -22.99 -4.91
CA ALA A 15 24.22 -21.55 -4.92
C ALA A 15 23.06 -20.78 -5.62
N LEU A 16 22.63 -21.26 -6.78
CA LEU A 16 21.47 -20.69 -7.49
C LEU A 16 20.16 -20.87 -6.71
N GLY A 17 19.99 -22.03 -6.06
CA GLY A 17 18.86 -22.29 -5.18
C GLY A 17 18.82 -21.33 -3.99
N GLY A 18 19.97 -21.08 -3.35
CA GLY A 18 20.11 -20.11 -2.26
C GLY A 18 19.82 -18.68 -2.72
N LEU A 19 20.37 -18.27 -3.86
CA LEU A 19 20.11 -16.95 -4.45
C LEU A 19 18.62 -16.73 -4.72
N PHE A 20 17.98 -17.70 -5.36
CA PHE A 20 16.55 -17.63 -5.67
C PHE A 20 15.71 -17.61 -4.40
N GLY A 21 15.97 -18.52 -3.46
CA GLY A 21 15.24 -18.61 -2.19
C GLY A 21 15.34 -17.33 -1.37
N LEU A 22 16.53 -16.74 -1.27
CA LEU A 22 16.75 -15.48 -0.56
C LEU A 22 16.11 -14.29 -1.26
N SER A 23 16.09 -14.28 -2.59
CA SER A 23 15.39 -13.24 -3.36
C SER A 23 13.87 -13.31 -3.13
N VAL A 24 13.31 -14.53 -3.11
CA VAL A 24 11.89 -14.77 -2.78
C VAL A 24 11.59 -14.37 -1.34
N LEU A 25 12.49 -14.68 -0.39
CA LEU A 25 12.35 -14.24 0.99
C LEU A 25 12.30 -12.71 1.11
N ALA A 26 13.26 -12.00 0.48
CA ALA A 26 13.30 -10.55 0.49
C ALA A 26 12.05 -9.91 -0.12
N PHE A 27 11.53 -10.51 -1.20
CA PHE A 27 10.24 -10.13 -1.79
C PHE A 27 9.10 -10.20 -0.77
N PHE A 28 8.96 -11.32 -0.05
CA PHE A 28 7.88 -11.49 0.91
C PHE A 28 8.04 -10.63 2.16
N VAL A 29 9.25 -10.47 2.67
CA VAL A 29 9.54 -9.57 3.81
C VAL A 29 9.18 -8.14 3.45
N SER A 30 9.64 -7.65 2.29
CA SER A 30 9.32 -6.30 1.81
C SER A 30 7.81 -6.11 1.64
N GLY A 31 7.11 -7.09 1.05
CA GLY A 31 5.66 -7.06 0.90
C GLY A 31 4.92 -7.06 2.24
N GLY A 32 5.30 -7.96 3.15
CA GLY A 32 4.69 -8.10 4.47
C GLY A 32 4.88 -6.86 5.34
N VAL A 33 6.08 -6.27 5.35
CA VAL A 33 6.35 -5.00 6.05
C VAL A 33 5.54 -3.86 5.45
N SER A 34 5.37 -3.82 4.13
CA SER A 34 4.53 -2.80 3.47
C SER A 34 3.06 -2.91 3.90
N VAL A 35 2.53 -4.14 3.98
CA VAL A 35 1.17 -4.41 4.48
C VAL A 35 1.04 -4.03 5.95
N ALA A 36 1.98 -4.43 6.80
CA ALA A 36 1.95 -4.17 8.23
C ALA A 36 2.06 -2.69 8.56
N TYR A 37 3.01 -1.98 7.92
CA TYR A 37 3.19 -0.53 8.08
C TYR A 37 1.91 0.21 7.72
N ARG A 38 1.30 -0.15 6.59
CA ARG A 38 0.06 0.50 6.15
C ARG A 38 -1.15 0.12 7.00
N TRP A 39 -1.21 -1.09 7.54
CA TRP A 39 -2.26 -1.49 8.48
C TRP A 39 -2.21 -0.65 9.77
N TYR A 40 -1.00 -0.38 10.28
CA TYR A 40 -0.80 0.36 11.52
C TYR A 40 -0.89 1.88 11.33
N PHE A 41 -0.14 2.44 10.38
CA PHE A 41 -0.03 3.89 10.15
C PHE A 41 -1.07 4.43 9.17
N ARG A 42 -1.82 3.58 8.46
CA ARG A 42 -2.76 3.95 7.38
C ARG A 42 -2.11 4.68 6.19
N GLU A 43 -0.79 4.81 6.18
CA GLU A 43 0.02 5.49 5.17
C GLU A 43 0.89 4.51 4.35
N PRO A 44 1.26 4.87 3.10
CA PRO A 44 2.19 4.06 2.31
C PRO A 44 3.61 4.13 2.88
N ILE A 45 4.27 2.98 3.00
CA ILE A 45 5.65 2.92 3.47
C ILE A 45 6.61 3.65 2.51
N PRO A 46 7.61 4.41 3.01
CA PRO A 46 8.66 4.98 2.18
C PRO A 46 9.42 3.91 1.38
N ARG A 47 9.80 4.24 0.14
CA ARG A 47 10.38 3.26 -0.80
C ARG A 47 11.64 2.58 -0.27
N GLY A 48 12.53 3.36 0.35
CA GLY A 48 13.78 2.86 0.89
C GLY A 48 13.56 1.93 2.09
N LEU A 49 12.55 2.19 2.92
CA LEU A 49 12.37 1.46 4.17
C LEU A 49 11.97 0.00 3.94
N ALA A 50 11.03 -0.27 3.03
CA ALA A 50 10.65 -1.64 2.67
C ALA A 50 11.81 -2.45 2.09
N ALA A 51 12.60 -1.84 1.21
CA ALA A 51 13.79 -2.46 0.62
C ALA A 51 14.85 -2.75 1.69
N LEU A 52 15.05 -1.82 2.65
CA LEU A 52 15.97 -2.01 3.76
C LEU A 52 15.60 -3.23 4.59
N PHE A 53 14.33 -3.43 4.94
CA PHE A 53 13.91 -4.62 5.67
C PHE A 53 14.18 -5.92 4.91
N GLY A 54 13.80 -5.98 3.62
CA GLY A 54 14.04 -7.19 2.81
C GLY A 54 15.52 -7.51 2.65
N VAL A 55 16.36 -6.51 2.35
CA VAL A 55 17.81 -6.70 2.21
C VAL A 55 18.47 -7.00 3.55
N ALA A 56 18.07 -6.32 4.63
CA ALA A 56 18.63 -6.57 5.97
C ALA A 56 18.39 -8.02 6.40
N THR A 57 17.21 -8.60 6.12
CA THR A 57 16.94 -10.01 6.40
C THR A 57 17.89 -10.93 5.64
N VAL A 58 18.15 -10.68 4.36
CA VAL A 58 19.08 -11.49 3.55
C VAL A 58 20.52 -11.31 4.01
N ALA A 59 20.94 -10.09 4.30
CA ALA A 59 22.27 -9.80 4.83
C ALA A 59 22.50 -10.52 6.17
N LEU A 60 21.51 -10.51 7.07
CA LEU A 60 21.57 -11.24 8.33
C LEU A 60 21.69 -12.75 8.10
N TYR A 61 20.93 -13.31 7.17
CA TYR A 61 21.00 -14.74 6.84
C TYR A 61 22.39 -15.12 6.31
N LEU A 62 22.89 -14.39 5.30
CA LEU A 62 24.20 -14.65 4.70
C LEU A 62 25.34 -14.48 5.71
N ASN A 63 25.26 -13.45 6.55
CA ASN A 63 26.27 -13.24 7.59
C ASN A 63 26.23 -14.36 8.63
N THR A 64 25.04 -14.76 9.08
CA THR A 64 24.88 -15.81 10.10
C THR A 64 25.30 -17.18 9.58
N VAL A 65 24.70 -17.63 8.47
CA VAL A 65 24.98 -18.95 7.89
C VAL A 65 26.39 -19.02 7.32
N GLY A 66 26.89 -17.93 6.72
CA GLY A 66 28.27 -17.84 6.24
C GLY A 66 29.29 -17.88 7.38
N LEU A 67 29.00 -17.31 8.56
CA LEU A 67 29.88 -17.42 9.73
C LEU A 67 29.81 -18.81 10.38
N LEU A 68 28.61 -19.36 10.59
CA LEU A 68 28.47 -20.70 11.16
C LEU A 68 29.02 -21.79 10.22
N GLY A 69 28.79 -21.66 8.92
CA GLY A 69 29.35 -22.56 7.90
C GLY A 69 30.87 -22.53 7.86
N ARG A 70 31.51 -21.41 8.20
CA ARG A 70 32.97 -21.32 8.35
C ARG A 70 33.51 -21.99 9.61
N VAL A 71 32.71 -22.03 10.69
CA VAL A 71 33.09 -22.68 11.95
C VAL A 71 32.83 -24.19 11.91
N ILE A 72 31.80 -24.62 11.19
CA ILE A 72 31.34 -26.02 11.14
C ILE A 72 31.84 -26.75 9.88
N GLY A 73 32.10 -26.03 8.78
CA GLY A 73 32.57 -26.59 7.50
C GLY A 73 34.08 -26.86 7.45
N THR A 74 34.50 -27.49 6.34
CA THR A 74 35.88 -27.93 6.08
C THR A 74 36.93 -26.89 6.49
N PRO A 75 37.88 -27.22 7.38
CA PRO A 75 38.96 -26.31 7.75
C PRO A 75 39.78 -25.92 6.51
N GLY A 76 39.88 -24.61 6.21
CA GLY A 76 40.75 -24.09 5.15
C GLY A 76 40.08 -23.45 3.94
N GLY A 77 38.76 -23.22 3.95
CA GLY A 77 38.12 -22.38 2.92
C GLY A 77 38.69 -20.95 2.94
N ASP A 78 39.20 -20.49 1.80
CA ASP A 78 39.76 -19.14 1.67
C ASP A 78 38.68 -18.08 1.94
N PRO A 79 38.80 -17.26 3.01
CA PRO A 79 37.85 -16.19 3.31
C PRO A 79 37.76 -15.14 2.19
N PHE A 80 38.76 -15.10 1.31
CA PHE A 80 38.87 -14.20 0.17
C PHE A 80 38.60 -14.91 -1.15
N ASP A 81 37.92 -16.06 -1.15
CA ASP A 81 37.46 -16.68 -2.38
C ASP A 81 36.59 -15.69 -3.17
N ALA A 82 37.18 -15.19 -4.25
CA ALA A 82 36.57 -14.18 -5.10
C ALA A 82 35.26 -14.68 -5.72
N VAL A 83 35.14 -16.00 -5.94
CA VAL A 83 33.94 -16.61 -6.52
C VAL A 83 32.81 -16.64 -5.50
N GLY A 84 33.05 -17.11 -4.28
CA GLY A 84 32.09 -17.09 -3.18
C GLY A 84 31.60 -15.68 -2.84
N ILE A 85 32.51 -14.73 -2.71
CA ILE A 85 32.16 -13.31 -2.48
C ILE A 85 31.30 -12.77 -3.63
N GLY A 86 31.64 -13.09 -4.87
CA GLY A 86 30.85 -12.70 -6.04
C GLY A 86 29.41 -13.22 -6.00
N ILE A 87 29.21 -14.46 -5.55
CA ILE A 87 27.89 -15.09 -5.42
C ILE A 87 27.07 -14.43 -4.30
N ASP A 88 27.69 -14.13 -3.16
CA ASP A 88 27.01 -13.44 -2.06
C ASP A 88 26.56 -12.03 -2.46
N LEU A 89 27.42 -11.28 -3.15
CA LEU A 89 27.09 -9.95 -3.68
C LEU A 89 25.97 -10.03 -4.72
N LEU A 90 26.02 -11.00 -5.63
CA LEU A 90 24.98 -11.20 -6.63
C LEU A 90 23.65 -11.58 -5.98
N THR A 91 23.70 -12.38 -4.91
CA THR A 91 22.51 -12.75 -4.13
C THR A 91 21.90 -11.55 -3.44
N LEU A 92 22.73 -10.71 -2.81
CA LEU A 92 22.27 -9.48 -2.16
C LEU A 92 21.65 -8.51 -3.16
N LEU A 93 22.27 -8.35 -4.33
CA LEU A 93 21.74 -7.52 -5.41
C LEU A 93 20.40 -8.06 -5.93
N SER A 94 20.29 -9.36 -6.15
CA SER A 94 19.06 -10.02 -6.60
C SER A 94 17.93 -9.85 -5.58
N ALA A 95 18.25 -10.00 -4.29
CA ALA A 95 17.31 -9.76 -3.20
C ALA A 95 16.84 -8.29 -3.15
N PHE A 96 17.74 -7.33 -3.33
CA PHE A 96 17.38 -5.91 -3.41
C PHE A 96 16.40 -5.67 -4.56
N VAL A 97 16.67 -6.18 -5.75
CA VAL A 97 15.77 -6.04 -6.92
C VAL A 97 14.40 -6.69 -6.64
N ALA A 98 14.39 -7.85 -5.97
CA ALA A 98 13.16 -8.58 -5.64
C ALA A 98 12.25 -7.83 -4.64
N THR A 99 12.79 -6.91 -3.83
CA THR A 99 11.98 -6.08 -2.91
C THR A 99 11.01 -5.15 -3.65
N ILE A 100 11.34 -4.71 -4.87
CA ILE A 100 10.55 -3.77 -5.67
C ILE A 100 9.16 -4.34 -6.00
N PRO A 101 9.03 -5.50 -6.67
CA PRO A 101 7.73 -6.11 -6.90
C PRO A 101 7.07 -6.57 -5.60
N GLY A 102 7.83 -6.97 -4.56
CA GLY A 102 7.29 -7.36 -3.26
C GLY A 102 6.51 -6.25 -2.57
N ARG A 103 7.09 -5.05 -2.53
CA ARG A 103 6.41 -3.85 -2.04
C ARG A 103 5.17 -3.52 -2.88
N ARG A 104 5.29 -3.53 -4.22
CA ARG A 104 4.13 -3.25 -5.11
C ARG A 104 2.99 -4.22 -4.87
N LEU A 105 3.29 -5.51 -4.67
CA LEU A 105 2.31 -6.52 -4.31
C LEU A 105 1.68 -6.22 -2.96
N GLY A 106 2.47 -5.94 -1.93
CA GLY A 106 1.98 -5.51 -0.62
C GLY A 106 1.06 -4.27 -0.68
N ASP A 107 1.43 -3.27 -1.47
CA ASP A 107 0.64 -2.05 -1.67
C ASP A 107 -0.67 -2.30 -2.45
N SER A 108 -0.70 -3.32 -3.33
CA SER A 108 -1.82 -3.68 -4.21
C SER A 108 -2.85 -4.62 -3.59
N LEU A 109 -2.55 -5.23 -2.43
CA LEU A 109 -3.45 -6.22 -1.79
C LEU A 109 -4.78 -5.61 -1.31
N ARG A 110 -4.95 -4.28 -1.32
CA ARG A 110 -6.27 -3.64 -1.11
C ARG A 110 -7.18 -3.70 -2.35
N SER A 111 -6.63 -3.84 -3.57
CA SER A 111 -7.39 -3.66 -4.82
C SER A 111 -7.56 -4.91 -5.70
N GLY A 112 -6.87 -6.03 -5.41
CA GLY A 112 -6.80 -7.15 -6.38
C GLY A 112 -7.13 -8.55 -5.87
N VAL A 113 -6.77 -8.91 -4.64
CA VAL A 113 -6.75 -10.35 -4.25
C VAL A 113 -8.05 -10.82 -3.58
N LEU A 114 -8.81 -9.91 -2.95
CA LEU A 114 -10.22 -10.18 -2.60
C LEU A 114 -11.13 -10.23 -3.85
N SER A 115 -10.68 -9.70 -4.99
CA SER A 115 -11.39 -9.82 -6.26
C SER A 115 -10.96 -11.04 -7.05
N ALA A 116 -9.66 -11.36 -7.20
CA ALA A 116 -9.22 -12.43 -8.11
C ALA A 116 -9.64 -13.86 -7.71
N ALA A 117 -9.78 -14.15 -6.41
CA ALA A 117 -10.23 -15.46 -5.93
C ALA A 117 -11.78 -15.61 -5.86
N GLY A 118 -12.53 -14.52 -6.01
CA GLY A 118 -14.01 -14.50 -5.98
C GLY A 118 -14.68 -13.95 -7.25
N ALA A 119 -13.94 -13.39 -8.21
CA ALA A 119 -14.51 -12.62 -9.32
C ALA A 119 -15.01 -13.45 -10.51
N ARG A 120 -14.81 -14.79 -10.54
CA ARG A 120 -15.30 -15.58 -11.68
C ARG A 120 -16.65 -16.24 -11.46
N GLU A 121 -17.11 -16.39 -10.21
CA GLU A 121 -18.44 -16.94 -9.91
C GLU A 121 -19.42 -15.91 -9.32
N VAL A 122 -18.94 -14.83 -8.69
CA VAL A 122 -19.83 -13.83 -8.06
C VAL A 122 -20.25 -12.71 -9.04
N ASN A 123 -19.56 -12.55 -10.18
CA ASN A 123 -19.83 -11.46 -11.11
C ASN A 123 -20.99 -11.74 -12.10
N ALA A 124 -21.36 -13.01 -12.30
CA ALA A 124 -22.43 -13.39 -13.22
C ALA A 124 -23.83 -13.24 -12.61
N SER A 125 -23.96 -13.42 -11.29
CA SER A 125 -25.22 -13.29 -10.55
C SER A 125 -25.51 -11.86 -10.10
N VAL A 126 -24.48 -11.02 -9.89
CA VAL A 126 -24.64 -9.66 -9.35
C VAL A 126 -24.72 -8.59 -10.45
N GLY A 127 -24.20 -8.83 -11.66
CA GLY A 127 -24.33 -7.89 -12.79
C GLY A 127 -25.75 -7.69 -13.32
N ARG A 128 -26.68 -8.60 -12.98
CA ARG A 128 -28.11 -8.47 -13.30
C ARG A 128 -28.93 -7.93 -12.13
N ALA A 129 -28.44 -8.08 -10.89
CA ALA A 129 -29.06 -7.53 -9.68
C ALA A 129 -28.67 -6.05 -9.43
N LEU A 130 -27.48 -5.60 -9.86
CA LEU A 130 -27.01 -4.22 -9.65
C LEU A 130 -27.33 -3.24 -10.77
N ARG A 131 -27.83 -3.70 -11.92
CA ARG A 131 -28.35 -2.79 -12.95
C ARG A 131 -29.64 -2.06 -12.49
N GLY A 132 -30.12 -2.34 -11.28
CA GLY A 132 -31.24 -1.67 -10.63
C GLY A 132 -30.92 -0.81 -9.39
N VAL A 133 -29.67 -0.71 -8.90
CA VAL A 133 -29.40 -0.16 -7.53
C VAL A 133 -28.31 0.94 -7.42
N ALA A 134 -27.74 1.46 -8.50
CA ALA A 134 -26.95 2.69 -8.41
C ALA A 134 -27.86 3.93 -8.45
N ARG A 135 -28.80 4.06 -7.50
CA ARG A 135 -29.49 5.34 -7.26
C ARG A 135 -28.55 6.19 -6.41
N LEU A 136 -27.79 7.07 -7.07
CA LEU A 136 -26.93 8.05 -6.41
C LEU A 136 -27.72 9.34 -6.21
N SER A 137 -27.52 10.00 -5.07
CA SER A 137 -27.98 11.37 -4.81
C SER A 137 -26.78 12.31 -4.99
N ALA A 138 -26.97 13.35 -5.80
CA ALA A 138 -26.00 14.42 -5.98
C ALA A 138 -26.35 15.56 -5.03
N VAL A 139 -25.38 16.01 -4.24
CA VAL A 139 -25.52 17.11 -3.30
C VAL A 139 -24.61 18.22 -3.79
N GLU A 140 -25.19 19.34 -4.21
CA GLU A 140 -24.45 20.51 -4.62
C GLU A 140 -24.19 21.39 -3.40
N LEU A 141 -22.92 21.73 -3.19
CA LEU A 141 -22.51 22.66 -2.13
C LEU A 141 -22.80 24.10 -2.58
N PRO A 142 -23.16 24.98 -1.63
CA PRO A 142 -23.41 26.39 -1.93
C PRO A 142 -22.14 27.09 -2.45
N ALA A 143 -22.28 28.29 -2.98
CA ALA A 143 -21.13 29.06 -3.45
C ALA A 143 -20.18 29.39 -2.29
N THR A 144 -18.90 29.61 -2.57
CA THR A 144 -17.88 29.89 -1.54
C THR A 144 -18.26 31.03 -0.60
N ASP A 145 -18.91 32.07 -1.12
CA ASP A 145 -19.37 33.25 -0.39
C ASP A 145 -20.60 33.00 0.49
N GLU A 146 -21.28 31.87 0.29
CA GLU A 146 -22.44 31.41 1.08
C GLU A 146 -22.05 30.39 2.17
N ILE A 147 -20.79 29.93 2.21
CA ILE A 147 -20.28 29.06 3.27
C ILE A 147 -19.90 29.93 4.48
N GLU A 148 -20.72 29.87 5.53
CA GLU A 148 -20.54 30.67 6.73
C GLU A 148 -19.45 30.10 7.64
N ASP A 149 -19.07 30.82 8.69
CA ASP A 149 -18.21 30.32 9.77
C ASP A 149 -19.04 30.23 11.05
N MET A 150 -18.97 29.12 11.76
CA MET A 150 -19.63 28.99 13.06
C MET A 150 -18.99 29.94 14.09
N ALA A 151 -19.78 30.86 14.66
CA ALA A 151 -19.30 31.88 15.61
C ALA A 151 -18.58 31.34 16.86
N SER A 152 -18.84 30.09 17.25
CA SER A 152 -18.26 29.44 18.43
C SER A 152 -17.07 28.53 18.13
N HIS A 153 -16.61 28.46 16.87
CA HIS A 153 -15.54 27.56 16.42
C HIS A 153 -14.46 28.30 15.61
N ASP A 154 -13.32 27.63 15.42
CA ASP A 154 -12.25 28.17 14.58
C ASP A 154 -12.74 28.28 13.13
N PRO A 155 -12.53 29.43 12.47
CA PRO A 155 -13.01 29.67 11.12
C PRO A 155 -12.32 28.74 10.13
N VAL A 156 -13.04 28.34 9.10
CA VAL A 156 -12.50 27.47 8.05
C VAL A 156 -11.57 28.30 7.16
N PRO A 157 -10.34 27.84 6.87
CA PRO A 157 -9.43 28.57 5.99
C PRO A 157 -10.07 28.88 4.63
N ALA A 158 -9.90 30.11 4.13
CA ALA A 158 -10.48 30.53 2.84
C ALA A 158 -10.15 29.57 1.68
N ALA A 159 -8.94 28.99 1.66
CA ALA A 159 -8.54 28.01 0.65
C ALA A 159 -9.42 26.74 0.64
N VAL A 160 -9.96 26.33 1.79
CA VAL A 160 -10.88 25.19 1.90
C VAL A 160 -12.28 25.60 1.43
N LYS A 161 -12.73 26.81 1.76
CA LYS A 161 -14.01 27.35 1.26
C LYS A 161 -14.00 27.53 -0.27
N ASP A 162 -12.90 28.00 -0.84
CA ASP A 162 -12.68 28.09 -2.30
C ASP A 162 -12.73 26.70 -2.95
N GLU A 163 -12.18 25.69 -2.26
CA GLU A 163 -12.19 24.32 -2.76
C GLU A 163 -13.58 23.67 -2.66
N LEU A 164 -14.38 23.99 -1.65
CA LEU A 164 -15.70 23.41 -1.41
C LEU A 164 -16.81 24.06 -2.24
N GLY A 165 -16.71 25.37 -2.49
CA GLY A 165 -17.77 26.15 -3.12
C GLY A 165 -18.20 25.59 -4.49
N GLY A 166 -19.50 25.40 -4.66
CA GLY A 166 -20.10 24.93 -5.91
C GLY A 166 -19.74 23.49 -6.31
N LYS A 167 -19.10 22.70 -5.44
CA LYS A 167 -18.81 21.29 -5.76
C LYS A 167 -20.05 20.42 -5.59
N THR A 168 -20.24 19.50 -6.54
CA THR A 168 -21.23 18.43 -6.41
C THR A 168 -20.58 17.17 -5.81
N LEU A 169 -21.05 16.75 -4.64
CA LEU A 169 -20.65 15.53 -3.97
C LEU A 169 -21.69 14.43 -4.21
N LEU A 170 -21.20 13.24 -4.58
CA LEU A 170 -22.06 12.08 -4.85
C LEU A 170 -22.13 11.15 -3.64
N PHE A 171 -23.36 10.79 -3.26
CA PHE A 171 -23.63 9.86 -2.16
C PHE A 171 -24.58 8.74 -2.61
N PRO A 172 -24.50 7.55 -1.99
CA PRO A 172 -25.56 6.55 -2.15
C PRO A 172 -26.90 7.12 -1.65
N ARG A 173 -27.99 6.93 -2.41
CA ARG A 173 -29.32 7.45 -2.04
C ARG A 173 -29.70 6.95 -0.64
N ALA A 174 -30.03 7.90 0.22
CA ALA A 174 -30.50 7.68 1.58
C ALA A 174 -31.54 8.76 1.92
N GLY A 175 -32.20 8.65 3.07
CA GLY A 175 -33.01 9.75 3.59
C GLY A 175 -32.13 10.95 3.97
N THR A 176 -32.75 12.13 4.05
CA THR A 176 -32.09 13.43 4.29
C THR A 176 -31.14 13.40 5.49
N GLU A 177 -31.56 12.82 6.61
CA GLU A 177 -30.74 12.74 7.82
C GLU A 177 -29.46 11.93 7.62
N THR A 178 -29.57 10.74 7.02
CA THR A 178 -28.40 9.90 6.75
C THR A 178 -27.49 10.52 5.70
N LEU A 179 -28.06 11.25 4.74
CA LEU A 179 -27.30 11.98 3.73
C LEU A 179 -26.55 13.17 4.37
N ARG A 180 -27.17 13.87 5.32
CA ARG A 180 -26.55 14.90 6.16
C ARG A 180 -25.38 14.37 6.98
N GLU A 181 -25.56 13.27 7.70
CA GLU A 181 -24.48 12.64 8.49
C GLU A 181 -23.28 12.26 7.61
N ARG A 182 -23.54 11.73 6.41
CA ARG A 182 -22.49 11.38 5.44
C ARG A 182 -21.80 12.61 4.87
N LEU A 183 -22.55 13.67 4.58
CA LEU A 183 -22.00 14.95 4.14
C LEU A 183 -21.05 15.52 5.19
N VAL A 184 -21.51 15.60 6.44
CA VAL A 184 -20.71 16.07 7.59
C VAL A 184 -19.45 15.24 7.76
N THR A 185 -19.58 13.91 7.80
CA THR A 185 -18.43 13.00 7.95
C THR A 185 -17.41 13.24 6.86
N ARG A 186 -17.86 13.37 5.61
CA ARG A 186 -16.98 13.60 4.48
C ARG A 186 -16.27 14.94 4.52
N LEU A 187 -16.96 16.02 4.91
CA LEU A 187 -16.34 17.33 5.07
C LEU A 187 -15.25 17.34 6.16
N LYS A 188 -15.48 16.59 7.24
CA LYS A 188 -14.47 16.44 8.31
C LYS A 188 -13.27 15.60 7.89
N GLU A 189 -13.51 14.46 7.23
CA GLU A 189 -12.45 13.51 6.85
C GLU A 189 -11.66 13.94 5.61
N ASP A 190 -12.34 14.41 4.56
CA ASP A 190 -11.71 14.73 3.27
C ASP A 190 -11.11 16.14 3.26
N TYR A 191 -11.74 17.10 3.96
CA TYR A 191 -11.37 18.53 3.93
C TYR A 191 -10.85 19.07 5.27
N GLY A 192 -10.75 18.22 6.30
CA GLY A 192 -10.15 18.58 7.58
C GLY A 192 -10.93 19.64 8.36
N VAL A 193 -12.23 19.79 8.10
CA VAL A 193 -13.09 20.76 8.80
C VAL A 193 -13.39 20.22 10.21
N GLY A 194 -13.28 21.05 11.24
CA GLY A 194 -13.48 20.62 12.63
C GLY A 194 -14.95 20.38 12.98
N TYR A 195 -15.77 21.40 12.76
CA TYR A 195 -17.21 21.41 13.03
C TYR A 195 -17.95 21.80 11.76
N VAL A 196 -19.04 21.10 11.50
CA VAL A 196 -19.87 21.31 10.32
C VAL A 196 -21.31 21.21 10.79
N ASP A 197 -22.07 22.27 10.51
CA ASP A 197 -23.51 22.29 10.60
C ASP A 197 -24.06 22.43 9.18
N ALA A 198 -24.92 21.51 8.78
CA ALA A 198 -25.47 21.45 7.42
C ALA A 198 -26.95 21.14 7.49
N GLU A 199 -27.76 21.90 6.79
CA GLU A 199 -29.19 21.64 6.63
C GLU A 199 -29.47 21.27 5.18
N LEU A 200 -30.28 20.23 5.00
CA LEU A 200 -30.65 19.71 3.69
C LEU A 200 -32.17 19.62 3.57
N ASP A 201 -32.67 19.95 2.39
CA ASP A 201 -34.06 19.76 2.01
C ASP A 201 -34.36 18.29 1.67
N ASP A 202 -35.63 17.92 1.52
CA ASP A 202 -36.10 16.56 1.22
C ASP A 202 -35.54 16.00 -0.10
N ASP A 203 -35.18 16.89 -1.03
CA ASP A 203 -34.55 16.55 -2.31
C ASP A 203 -33.02 16.43 -2.25
N GLY A 204 -32.41 16.72 -1.09
CA GLY A 204 -30.96 16.66 -0.86
C GLY A 204 -30.20 17.94 -1.24
N THR A 205 -30.92 19.04 -1.48
CA THR A 205 -30.36 20.38 -1.69
C THR A 205 -29.86 20.94 -0.35
N VAL A 206 -28.65 21.51 -0.32
CA VAL A 206 -28.11 22.16 0.89
C VAL A 206 -28.76 23.54 1.03
N THR A 207 -29.48 23.76 2.14
CA THR A 207 -30.12 25.05 2.45
C THR A 207 -29.26 25.93 3.36
N TYR A 208 -28.37 25.30 4.15
CA TYR A 208 -27.47 25.99 5.06
C TYR A 208 -26.19 25.16 5.26
N LEU A 209 -25.05 25.85 5.35
CA LEU A 209 -23.74 25.22 5.62
C LEU A 209 -22.83 26.19 6.39
N ALA A 210 -22.39 25.78 7.58
CA ALA A 210 -21.46 26.52 8.44
C ALA A 210 -20.45 25.60 9.15
#